data_AF-A0A9W9ZQC4-F1
#
_entry.id   AF-A0A9W9ZQC4-F1
#
_cell.length_a   1.000
_cell.length_b   1.000
_cell.length_c   1.000
_cell.angle_alpha   90.00
_cell.angle_beta   90.00
_cell.angle_gamma   90.00
#
_symmetry.space_group_name_H-M   'P 1'
#
loop_
_entity.id
_entity.type
_entity.pdbx_description
1 polymer ?
#
loop_
_entity_poly.entity_id
_entity_poly.type
_entity_poly.pdbx_seq_one_letter_code
_entity_poly.pdbx_strand_id
1 'polypeptide(L)'
;MLGLVRYLRKHFIMLKHVKQKGISYSMKRSIKTGAKEHPTHIPVHGIVFDLDGTLTLPVLDFAKLRSDLQCPQGIDILEFCNSKSGREKEMAFRMVEEFEEEGRQNTKLQPGVFELLTFLSQSGLKRALITRNLQASVDQFLGLLGHPDNYGGPLTHLLTREFTPAKPDPAPLLHICKQWGVHPKNVVMVGDHLNDIQCGKDAGSVTVLLNDSKNGDFKKHADFNVDCLNEIATLITSQERFSVDREASSSDA
;
A
#
# COMPACT_ATOMS: atom_id res chain seq x y z
N MET A 1 -2.97 -43.37 -47.27
CA MET A 1 -2.01 -42.33 -46.83
C MET A 1 -2.77 -41.00 -46.86
N LEU A 2 -3.08 -40.27 -45.80
CA LEU A 2 -2.77 -40.29 -44.36
C LEU A 2 -3.92 -39.54 -43.61
N GLY A 3 -4.21 -39.95 -42.38
CA GLY A 3 -4.78 -39.16 -41.26
C GLY A 3 -6.27 -38.71 -41.34
N LEU A 4 -7.26 -39.33 -40.67
CA LEU A 4 -7.63 -39.20 -39.24
C LEU A 4 -7.75 -37.72 -38.78
N VAL A 5 -8.81 -37.22 -38.11
CA VAL A 5 -10.02 -37.82 -37.55
C VAL A 5 -10.96 -36.69 -37.04
N ARG A 6 -12.29 -36.87 -37.24
CA ARG A 6 -13.44 -36.60 -36.33
C ARG A 6 -13.60 -35.21 -35.66
N TYR A 7 -14.80 -34.66 -35.43
CA TYR A 7 -16.20 -35.06 -35.64
C TYR A 7 -17.10 -33.86 -35.23
N LEU A 8 -18.27 -33.78 -35.89
CA LEU A 8 -19.26 -32.70 -36.01
C LEU A 8 -19.98 -32.32 -34.69
N ARG A 9 -20.20 -31.04 -34.38
CA ARG A 9 -21.32 -30.12 -34.73
C ARG A 9 -22.69 -30.42 -34.09
N LYS A 10 -23.13 -29.44 -33.26
CA LYS A 10 -24.47 -28.82 -33.10
C LYS A 10 -25.72 -29.70 -32.92
N HIS A 11 -26.49 -29.44 -31.86
CA HIS A 11 -27.89 -28.97 -31.98
C HIS A 11 -28.44 -28.38 -30.67
N PHE A 12 -29.19 -27.28 -30.82
CA PHE A 12 -29.94 -26.54 -29.80
C PHE A 12 -31.41 -26.98 -29.94
N ILE A 13 -32.07 -27.45 -28.87
CA ILE A 13 -33.53 -27.61 -28.80
C ILE A 13 -33.99 -27.18 -27.41
N MET A 14 -34.99 -26.30 -27.39
CA MET A 14 -35.67 -25.76 -26.22
C MET A 14 -37.08 -26.36 -26.17
N LEU A 15 -37.49 -26.97 -25.05
CA LEU A 15 -38.89 -27.31 -24.74
C LEU A 15 -39.20 -26.93 -23.28
N LYS A 16 -40.40 -26.36 -23.07
CA LYS A 16 -40.88 -25.71 -21.84
C LYS A 16 -41.55 -26.68 -20.84
N HIS A 17 -41.23 -26.47 -19.55
CA HIS A 17 -42.05 -26.49 -18.31
C HIS A 17 -43.00 -27.67 -17.96
N VAL A 18 -42.87 -28.23 -16.75
CA VAL A 18 -43.88 -28.34 -15.64
C VAL A 18 -43.19 -28.77 -14.32
N LYS A 19 -43.64 -28.23 -13.17
CA LYS A 19 -43.18 -28.45 -11.77
C LYS A 19 -43.62 -29.81 -11.17
N GLN A 20 -42.81 -30.42 -10.28
CA GLN A 20 -43.21 -30.87 -8.91
C GLN A 20 -42.09 -31.57 -8.11
N LYS A 21 -42.00 -31.18 -6.82
CA LYS A 21 -41.63 -31.95 -5.60
C LYS A 21 -40.32 -32.77 -5.55
N GLY A 22 -39.34 -32.19 -4.87
CA GLY A 22 -38.63 -32.77 -3.71
C GLY A 22 -37.90 -34.11 -3.86
N ILE A 23 -36.58 -34.06 -3.98
CA ILE A 23 -35.67 -35.03 -3.35
C ILE A 23 -34.49 -34.26 -2.76
N SER A 24 -34.29 -34.41 -1.45
CA SER A 24 -33.11 -33.98 -0.71
C SER A 24 -31.93 -34.88 -1.09
N TYR A 25 -30.80 -34.27 -1.48
CA TYR A 25 -29.51 -34.94 -1.49
C TYR A 25 -28.55 -34.14 -0.62
N SER A 26 -28.44 -34.55 0.64
CA SER A 26 -27.30 -34.25 1.49
C SER A 26 -26.07 -34.96 0.90
N MET A 27 -25.18 -34.21 0.27
CA MET A 27 -23.78 -34.61 0.15
C MET A 27 -22.95 -33.72 1.07
N LYS A 28 -22.84 -34.15 2.33
CA LYS A 28 -21.68 -33.85 3.18
C LYS A 28 -20.45 -34.47 2.52
N ARG A 29 -19.87 -33.80 1.53
CA ARG A 29 -18.45 -34.00 1.24
C ARG A 29 -17.69 -33.11 2.21
N SER A 30 -17.44 -33.68 3.40
CA SER A 30 -16.25 -33.31 4.15
C SER A 30 -15.07 -33.67 3.25
N ILE A 31 -14.66 -32.72 2.42
CA ILE A 31 -13.33 -32.77 1.84
C ILE A 31 -12.44 -32.44 3.04
N LYS A 32 -11.98 -33.50 3.72
CA LYS A 32 -10.73 -33.42 4.46
C LYS A 32 -9.66 -33.20 3.40
N THR A 33 -9.45 -31.94 3.02
CA THR A 33 -8.17 -31.57 2.44
C THR A 33 -7.20 -31.92 3.55
N GLY A 34 -6.39 -32.94 3.33
CA GLY A 34 -5.12 -33.11 4.03
C GLY A 34 -4.21 -31.96 3.64
N ALA A 35 -4.66 -30.72 3.86
CA ALA A 35 -3.77 -29.60 4.02
C ALA A 35 -2.93 -30.00 5.21
N LYS A 36 -1.68 -30.39 4.94
CA LYS A 36 -0.65 -30.33 5.96
C LYS A 36 -0.82 -28.94 6.57
N GLU A 37 -1.17 -28.89 7.86
CA GLU A 37 -1.11 -27.65 8.61
C GLU A 37 0.31 -27.14 8.42
N HIS A 38 0.47 -26.14 7.56
CA HIS A 38 1.71 -25.40 7.48
C HIS A 38 1.79 -24.64 8.78
N PRO A 39 2.83 -24.83 9.60
CA PRO A 39 2.95 -24.11 10.84
C PRO A 39 2.96 -22.61 10.52
N THR A 40 2.23 -21.86 11.33
CA THR A 40 1.80 -20.45 11.22
C THR A 40 2.94 -19.41 11.25
N HIS A 41 4.08 -19.68 10.63
CA HIS A 41 5.32 -18.91 10.82
C HIS A 41 5.65 -17.96 9.66
N ILE A 42 4.65 -17.33 9.04
CA ILE A 42 4.90 -16.03 8.42
C ILE A 42 4.43 -14.98 9.45
N PRO A 43 5.34 -14.34 10.20
CA PRO A 43 4.95 -13.31 11.17
C PRO A 43 4.27 -12.12 10.48
N VAL A 44 4.50 -11.94 9.17
CA VAL A 44 3.91 -10.87 8.36
C VAL A 44 2.70 -11.39 7.58
N HIS A 45 1.57 -10.71 7.71
CA HIS A 45 0.33 -10.99 6.98
C HIS A 45 -0.03 -9.90 5.97
N GLY A 46 0.60 -8.72 6.08
CA GLY A 46 0.35 -7.61 5.17
C GLY A 46 1.44 -6.56 5.21
N ILE A 47 1.49 -5.77 4.15
CA ILE A 47 2.42 -4.66 4.00
C ILE A 47 1.64 -3.43 3.57
N VAL A 48 1.95 -2.32 4.21
CA VAL A 48 1.38 -1.02 3.90
C VAL A 48 2.52 -0.12 3.45
N PHE A 49 2.34 0.51 2.30
CA PHE A 49 3.35 1.36 1.68
C PHE A 49 2.97 2.83 1.83
N ASP A 50 3.97 3.69 1.93
CA ASP A 50 3.88 5.06 1.43
C ASP A 50 3.95 5.11 -0.11
N LEU A 51 3.63 6.26 -0.68
CA LEU A 51 3.69 6.52 -2.12
C LEU A 51 5.02 7.17 -2.53
N ASP A 52 5.16 8.48 -2.37
CA ASP A 52 6.31 9.25 -2.86
C ASP A 52 7.57 8.92 -2.09
N GLY A 53 8.70 8.81 -2.80
CA GLY A 53 9.94 8.33 -2.21
C GLY A 53 9.97 6.82 -1.97
N THR A 54 8.81 6.14 -1.94
CA THR A 54 8.68 4.71 -1.67
C THR A 54 8.31 3.88 -2.91
N LEU A 55 7.04 3.92 -3.35
CA LEU A 55 6.58 3.24 -4.57
C LEU A 55 6.75 4.10 -5.83
N THR A 56 6.88 5.42 -5.67
CA THR A 56 7.27 6.35 -6.72
C THR A 56 8.58 7.02 -6.36
N LEU A 57 9.34 7.45 -7.37
CA LEU A 57 10.48 8.33 -7.13
C LEU A 57 9.98 9.67 -6.56
N PRO A 58 10.75 10.34 -5.69
CA PRO A 58 10.36 11.66 -5.17
C PRO A 58 10.41 12.66 -6.32
N VAL A 59 9.24 13.11 -6.77
CA VAL A 59 9.09 14.06 -7.89
C VAL A 59 8.83 15.49 -7.44
N LEU A 60 8.33 15.69 -6.23
CA LEU A 60 7.99 17.00 -5.69
C LEU A 60 9.20 17.66 -5.01
N ASP A 61 9.66 18.79 -5.56
CA ASP A 61 10.64 19.66 -4.92
C ASP A 61 9.96 20.68 -3.99
N PHE A 62 9.60 20.24 -2.78
CA PHE A 62 8.97 21.11 -1.79
C PHE A 62 9.86 22.28 -1.33
N ALA A 63 11.18 22.17 -1.48
CA ALA A 63 12.09 23.27 -1.18
C ALA A 63 11.92 24.40 -2.21
N LYS A 64 11.79 24.03 -3.49
CA LYS A 64 11.43 24.97 -4.56
C LYS A 64 10.05 25.59 -4.33
N LEU A 65 9.00 24.80 -4.09
CA LEU A 65 7.65 25.34 -3.85
C LEU A 65 7.64 26.33 -2.67
N ARG A 66 8.34 25.99 -1.58
CA ARG A 66 8.48 26.87 -0.42
C ARG A 66 9.16 28.18 -0.77
N SER A 67 10.21 28.14 -1.58
CA SER A 67 10.90 29.32 -2.09
C SER A 67 9.98 30.19 -2.94
N ASP A 68 9.25 29.58 -3.89
CA ASP A 68 8.35 30.30 -4.80
C ASP A 68 7.19 30.97 -4.05
N LEU A 69 6.65 30.31 -3.03
CA LEU A 69 5.61 30.84 -2.14
C LEU A 69 6.13 31.87 -1.13
N GLN A 70 7.46 32.00 -0.97
CA GLN A 70 8.09 32.73 0.13
C GLN A 70 7.58 32.27 1.50
N CYS A 71 7.34 30.96 1.62
CA CYS A 71 6.85 30.34 2.85
C CYS A 71 8.02 30.14 3.84
N PRO A 72 7.95 30.67 5.07
CA PRO A 72 9.02 30.52 6.06
C PRO A 72 9.34 29.06 6.37
N GLN A 73 10.59 28.78 6.75
CA GLN A 73 10.98 27.46 7.23
C GLN A 73 10.19 27.08 8.48
N GLY A 74 9.85 25.80 8.61
CA GLY A 74 9.12 25.25 9.77
C GLY A 74 7.60 25.43 9.74
N ILE A 75 7.04 26.16 8.78
CA ILE A 75 5.59 26.31 8.61
C ILE A 75 5.10 25.32 7.54
N ASP A 76 3.97 24.64 7.77
CA ASP A 76 3.36 23.81 6.73
C ASP A 76 2.91 24.68 5.54
N ILE A 77 3.14 24.20 4.31
CA ILE A 77 2.85 24.98 3.11
C ILE A 77 1.36 25.30 2.99
N LEU A 78 0.48 24.34 3.30
CA LEU A 78 -0.96 24.54 3.21
C LEU A 78 -1.48 25.43 4.35
N GLU A 79 -0.89 25.31 5.54
CA GLU A 79 -1.15 26.23 6.65
C GLU A 79 -0.79 27.68 6.26
N PHE A 80 0.40 27.88 5.68
CA PHE A 80 0.85 29.19 5.19
C PHE A 80 -0.08 29.75 4.10
N CYS A 81 -0.47 28.94 3.12
CA CYS A 81 -1.42 29.37 2.09
C CYS A 81 -2.76 29.79 2.70
N ASN A 82 -3.22 29.06 3.73
CA ASN A 82 -4.46 29.37 4.43
C ASN A 82 -4.40 30.67 5.25
N SER A 83 -3.21 31.09 5.69
CA SER A 83 -3.01 32.33 6.45
C SER A 83 -3.10 33.59 5.58
N LYS A 84 -3.10 33.46 4.25
CA LYS A 84 -3.25 34.58 3.29
C LYS A 84 -4.72 34.96 3.11
N SER A 85 -4.98 36.10 2.47
CA SER A 85 -6.34 36.57 2.18
C SER A 85 -6.49 37.11 0.75
N GLY A 86 -7.73 37.14 0.25
CA GLY A 86 -8.06 37.67 -1.08
C GLY A 86 -7.23 37.05 -2.21
N ARG A 87 -6.74 37.91 -3.11
CA ARG A 87 -5.97 37.51 -4.30
C ARG A 87 -4.67 36.78 -3.95
N GLU A 88 -4.03 37.10 -2.83
CA GLU A 88 -2.80 36.43 -2.41
C GLU A 88 -3.06 34.96 -2.07
N LYS A 89 -4.17 34.67 -1.38
CA LYS A 89 -4.60 33.30 -1.09
C LYS A 89 -4.85 32.53 -2.38
N GLU A 90 -5.61 33.11 -3.31
CA GLU A 90 -5.91 32.47 -4.60
C GLU A 90 -4.65 32.20 -5.43
N MET A 91 -3.67 33.11 -5.43
CA MET A 91 -2.40 32.90 -6.13
C MET A 91 -1.54 31.83 -5.46
N ALA A 92 -1.50 31.80 -4.12
CA ALA A 92 -0.77 30.78 -3.38
C ALA A 92 -1.34 29.37 -3.64
N PHE A 93 -2.66 29.20 -3.62
CA PHE A 93 -3.29 27.91 -3.94
C PHE A 93 -3.11 27.52 -5.40
N ARG A 94 -3.19 28.46 -6.36
CA ARG A 94 -2.88 28.15 -7.76
C ARG A 94 -1.45 27.64 -7.96
N MET A 95 -0.47 28.24 -7.27
CA MET A 95 0.91 27.79 -7.33
C MET A 95 1.08 26.38 -6.75
N VAL A 96 0.36 26.06 -5.66
CA VAL A 96 0.31 24.69 -5.11
C VAL A 96 -0.32 23.73 -6.11
N GLU A 97 -1.44 24.08 -6.73
CA GLU A 97 -2.13 23.25 -7.73
C GLU A 97 -1.24 22.98 -8.95
N GLU A 98 -0.59 24.00 -9.51
CA GLU A 98 0.34 23.86 -10.64
C GLU A 98 1.54 22.98 -10.28
N PHE A 99 2.09 23.13 -9.08
CA PHE A 99 3.20 22.31 -8.59
C PHE A 99 2.79 20.85 -8.36
N GLU A 100 1.62 20.60 -7.76
CA GLU A 100 1.07 19.26 -7.58
C GLU A 100 0.79 18.59 -8.93
N GLU A 101 0.28 19.34 -9.92
CA GLU A 101 0.03 18.86 -11.28
C GLU A 101 1.34 18.52 -12.01
N GLU A 102 2.35 19.38 -11.95
CA GLU A 102 3.67 19.10 -12.53
C GLU A 102 4.29 17.84 -11.93
N GLY A 103 4.23 17.69 -10.60
CA GLY A 103 4.69 16.48 -9.93
C GLY A 103 3.96 15.24 -10.41
N ARG A 104 2.64 15.31 -10.53
CA ARG A 104 1.80 14.20 -10.99
C ARG A 104 2.13 13.77 -12.42
N GLN A 105 2.40 14.71 -13.33
CA GLN A 105 2.78 14.41 -14.72
C GLN A 105 4.17 13.77 -14.81
N ASN A 106 5.05 14.10 -13.88
CA ASN A 106 6.42 13.58 -13.82
C ASN A 106 6.57 12.32 -12.97
N THR A 107 5.50 11.81 -12.37
CA THR A 107 5.50 10.59 -11.55
C THR A 107 6.17 9.43 -12.28
N LYS A 108 7.17 8.84 -11.63
CA LYS A 108 7.87 7.65 -12.08
C LYS A 108 7.83 6.60 -10.99
N LEU A 109 7.61 5.36 -11.38
CA LEU A 109 7.66 4.23 -10.44
C LEU A 109 9.08 4.06 -9.91
N GLN A 110 9.18 3.67 -8.64
CA GLN A 110 10.45 3.24 -8.06
C GLN A 110 10.92 1.95 -8.80
N PRO A 111 12.23 1.78 -9.06
CA PRO A 111 12.74 0.51 -9.57
C PRO A 111 12.38 -0.66 -8.64
N GLY A 112 11.90 -1.77 -9.20
CA GLY A 112 11.52 -2.97 -8.44
C GLY A 112 10.06 -3.04 -7.99
N VAL A 113 9.21 -2.03 -8.29
CA VAL A 113 7.80 -2.03 -7.85
C VAL A 113 7.02 -3.24 -8.37
N PHE A 114 7.14 -3.55 -9.67
CA PHE A 114 6.41 -4.68 -10.26
C PHE A 114 6.86 -6.02 -9.68
N GLU A 115 8.17 -6.19 -9.51
CA GLU A 115 8.80 -7.36 -8.93
C GLU A 115 8.34 -7.57 -7.48
N LEU A 116 8.40 -6.51 -6.66
CA LEU A 116 7.94 -6.54 -5.28
C LEU A 116 6.45 -6.86 -5.20
N LEU A 117 5.60 -6.12 -5.91
CA LEU A 117 4.15 -6.34 -5.85
C LEU A 117 3.78 -7.76 -6.30
N THR A 118 4.40 -8.26 -7.36
CA THR A 118 4.20 -9.65 -7.83
C THR A 118 4.61 -10.67 -6.78
N PHE A 119 5.79 -10.49 -6.16
CA PHE A 119 6.26 -11.36 -5.08
C PHE A 119 5.28 -11.40 -3.90
N LEU A 120 4.78 -10.24 -3.47
CA LEU A 120 3.83 -10.14 -2.36
C LEU A 120 2.51 -10.84 -2.67
N SER A 121 2.00 -10.71 -3.89
CA SER A 121 0.83 -11.45 -4.35
C SER A 121 1.05 -12.96 -4.30
N GLN A 122 2.17 -13.44 -4.83
CA GLN A 122 2.49 -14.87 -4.87
C GLN A 122 2.68 -15.45 -3.46
N SER A 123 3.13 -14.61 -2.53
CA SER A 123 3.29 -14.93 -1.11
C SER A 123 1.98 -14.83 -0.31
N GLY A 124 0.86 -14.46 -0.94
CA GLY A 124 -0.44 -14.33 -0.28
C GLY A 124 -0.53 -13.15 0.69
N LEU A 125 0.38 -12.17 0.59
CA LEU A 125 0.46 -11.03 1.50
C LEU A 125 -0.51 -9.93 1.07
N LYS A 126 -1.23 -9.38 2.05
CA LYS A 126 -2.09 -8.21 1.84
C LYS A 126 -1.24 -6.98 1.56
N ARG A 127 -1.73 -6.07 0.71
CA ARG A 127 -1.01 -4.85 0.31
C ARG A 127 -1.94 -3.67 0.40
N ALA A 128 -1.50 -2.57 1.00
CA ALA A 128 -2.24 -1.31 1.08
C ALA A 128 -1.34 -0.11 0.85
N LEU A 129 -1.95 1.06 0.70
CA LEU A 129 -1.26 2.33 0.54
C LEU A 129 -1.79 3.32 1.57
N ILE A 130 -0.90 4.02 2.28
CA ILE A 130 -1.21 5.21 3.07
C ILE A 130 -0.32 6.33 2.55
N THR A 131 -0.91 7.39 2.02
CA THR A 131 -0.19 8.57 1.52
C THR A 131 -0.78 9.86 2.09
N ARG A 132 0.06 10.90 2.18
CA ARG A 132 -0.38 12.27 2.49
C ARG A 132 -0.77 13.06 1.24
N ASN A 133 -0.85 12.41 0.07
CA ASN A 133 -1.27 13.01 -1.19
C ASN A 133 -2.79 12.96 -1.39
N LEU A 134 -3.24 13.64 -2.45
CA LEU A 134 -4.61 13.61 -2.95
C LEU A 134 -4.90 12.30 -3.69
N GLN A 135 -6.19 11.98 -3.85
CA GLN A 135 -6.66 10.82 -4.62
C GLN A 135 -6.13 10.84 -6.07
N ALA A 136 -6.04 12.01 -6.70
CA ALA A 136 -5.52 12.13 -8.06
C ALA A 136 -4.07 11.61 -8.22
N SER A 137 -3.23 11.72 -7.18
CA SER A 137 -1.86 11.18 -7.21
C SER A 137 -1.87 9.65 -7.13
N VAL A 138 -2.78 9.08 -6.34
CA VAL A 138 -2.98 7.63 -6.27
C VAL A 138 -3.50 7.10 -7.61
N ASP A 139 -4.47 7.78 -8.21
CA ASP A 139 -5.03 7.40 -9.51
C ASP A 139 -3.95 7.43 -10.60
N GLN A 140 -3.09 8.46 -10.60
CA GLN A 140 -1.93 8.53 -11.49
C GLN A 140 -0.98 7.33 -11.29
N PHE A 141 -0.64 7.01 -10.05
CA PHE A 141 0.21 5.86 -9.71
C PHE A 141 -0.39 4.54 -10.21
N LEU A 142 -1.68 4.32 -9.96
CA LEU A 142 -2.39 3.13 -10.45
C LEU A 142 -2.42 3.08 -11.98
N GLY A 143 -2.56 4.23 -12.65
CA GLY A 143 -2.46 4.34 -14.10
C GLY A 143 -1.11 3.89 -14.65
N LEU A 144 -0.01 4.22 -13.96
CA LEU A 144 1.34 3.77 -14.31
C LEU A 144 1.55 2.27 -14.07
N LEU A 145 0.95 1.69 -13.02
CA LEU A 145 0.95 0.24 -12.81
C LEU A 145 0.13 -0.50 -13.87
N GLY A 146 -0.92 0.14 -14.40
CA GLY A 146 -1.85 -0.45 -15.34
C GLY A 146 -2.79 -1.47 -14.67
N HIS A 147 -3.20 -2.47 -15.44
CA HIS A 147 -4.16 -3.48 -14.96
C HIS A 147 -3.57 -4.28 -13.79
N PRO A 148 -4.33 -4.55 -12.71
CA PRO A 148 -3.82 -5.30 -11.54
C PRO A 148 -3.17 -6.64 -11.85
N ASP A 149 -3.60 -7.34 -12.90
CA ASP A 149 -2.99 -8.60 -13.34
C ASP A 149 -1.51 -8.47 -13.70
N ASN A 150 -1.04 -7.26 -14.04
CA ASN A 150 0.37 -6.99 -14.32
C ASN A 150 1.28 -7.14 -13.09
N TYR A 151 0.72 -7.08 -11.87
CA TYR A 151 1.47 -7.11 -10.62
C TYR A 151 0.82 -7.99 -9.54
N GLY A 152 0.04 -8.99 -9.96
CA GLY A 152 -0.58 -9.97 -9.06
C GLY A 152 -1.79 -9.44 -8.28
N GLY A 153 -2.56 -8.53 -8.85
CA GLY A 153 -3.78 -8.01 -8.24
C GLY A 153 -3.59 -6.75 -7.40
N PRO A 154 -4.69 -6.13 -6.95
CA PRO A 154 -4.69 -4.75 -6.49
C PRO A 154 -4.03 -4.55 -5.12
N LEU A 155 -3.60 -3.32 -4.86
CA LEU A 155 -3.45 -2.80 -3.50
C LEU A 155 -4.86 -2.56 -2.92
N THR A 156 -5.15 -3.16 -1.78
CA THR A 156 -6.41 -3.01 -1.05
C THR A 156 -6.31 -1.87 -0.04
N HIS A 157 -7.34 -1.03 0.09
CA HIS A 157 -7.35 0.13 0.99
C HIS A 157 -6.28 1.17 0.63
N LEU A 158 -6.68 2.17 -0.14
CA LEU A 158 -5.83 3.29 -0.55
C LEU A 158 -6.25 4.50 0.28
N LEU A 159 -5.52 4.77 1.36
CA LEU A 159 -5.80 5.90 2.24
C LEU A 159 -4.98 7.11 1.80
N THR A 160 -5.67 8.19 1.49
CA THR A 160 -5.10 9.47 1.07
C THR A 160 -5.11 10.47 2.22
N ARG A 161 -4.72 11.72 1.95
CA ARG A 161 -4.77 12.82 2.92
C ARG A 161 -6.17 13.15 3.45
N GLU A 162 -7.23 12.66 2.80
CA GLU A 162 -8.61 12.84 3.25
C GLU A 162 -8.94 11.97 4.48
N PHE A 163 -8.17 10.89 4.71
CA PHE A 163 -8.27 10.13 5.95
C PHE A 163 -7.63 10.91 7.08
N THR A 164 -8.41 11.21 8.13
CA THR A 164 -7.96 11.99 9.29
C THR A 164 -8.11 11.19 10.59
N PRO A 165 -7.12 11.29 11.51
CA PRO A 165 -5.83 11.96 11.33
C PRO A 165 -4.92 11.20 10.33
N ALA A 166 -4.02 11.95 9.66
CA ALA A 166 -3.06 11.39 8.71
C ALA A 166 -1.71 11.08 9.39
N LYS A 167 -0.80 10.39 8.69
CA LYS A 167 0.58 10.14 9.16
C LYS A 167 1.22 11.46 9.65
N PRO A 168 1.92 11.49 10.80
CA PRO A 168 2.46 10.34 11.55
C PRO A 168 1.49 9.61 12.48
N ASP A 169 0.23 10.02 12.58
CA ASP A 169 -0.74 9.34 13.44
C ASP A 169 -0.93 7.87 13.03
N PRO A 170 -1.07 6.92 13.97
CA PRO A 170 -1.25 5.50 13.66
C PRO A 170 -2.64 5.12 13.14
N ALA A 171 -3.65 5.99 13.27
CA ALA A 171 -5.04 5.72 12.88
C ALA A 171 -5.22 5.11 11.47
N PRO A 172 -4.59 5.60 10.39
CA PRO A 172 -4.74 5.00 9.06
C PRO A 172 -4.23 3.56 8.99
N LEU A 173 -3.10 3.25 9.65
CA LEU A 173 -2.56 1.89 9.67
C LEU A 173 -3.41 0.96 10.54
N LEU A 174 -3.86 1.43 11.70
CA LEU A 174 -4.80 0.71 12.56
C LEU A 174 -6.13 0.44 11.86
N HIS A 175 -6.62 1.39 11.05
CA HIS A 175 -7.80 1.20 10.22
C HIS A 175 -7.61 0.05 9.23
N ILE A 176 -6.50 0.03 8.49
CA ILE A 176 -6.19 -1.06 7.54
C ILE A 176 -6.08 -2.41 8.28
N CYS A 177 -5.35 -2.46 9.40
CA CYS A 177 -5.21 -3.67 10.22
C CYS A 177 -6.57 -4.23 10.64
N LYS A 178 -7.48 -3.35 11.09
CA LYS A 178 -8.86 -3.71 11.45
C LYS A 178 -9.64 -4.25 10.25
N GLN A 179 -9.57 -3.60 9.09
CA GLN A 179 -10.24 -4.08 7.86
C GLN A 179 -9.72 -5.46 7.43
N TRP A 180 -8.43 -5.70 7.62
CA TRP A 180 -7.80 -6.98 7.31
C TRP A 180 -8.05 -8.08 8.35
N GLY A 181 -8.50 -7.73 9.56
CA GLY A 181 -8.59 -8.66 10.68
C GLY A 181 -7.21 -9.15 11.14
N VAL A 182 -6.18 -8.31 11.01
CA VAL A 182 -4.78 -8.64 11.31
C VAL A 182 -4.28 -7.77 12.45
N HIS A 183 -3.54 -8.37 13.38
CA HIS A 183 -2.89 -7.62 14.45
C HIS A 183 -1.75 -6.74 13.90
N PRO A 184 -1.60 -5.47 14.30
CA PRO A 184 -0.57 -4.56 13.75
C PRO A 184 0.86 -5.10 13.77
N LYS A 185 1.23 -5.84 14.83
CA LYS A 185 2.52 -6.55 14.93
C LYS A 185 2.85 -7.50 13.76
N ASN A 186 1.83 -7.94 13.03
CA ASN A 186 1.97 -8.80 11.85
C ASN A 186 1.86 -8.00 10.53
N VAL A 187 2.01 -6.69 10.58
CA VAL A 187 1.97 -5.79 9.43
C VAL A 187 3.26 -4.99 9.38
N VAL A 188 3.76 -4.78 8.17
CA VAL A 188 4.94 -3.95 7.91
C VAL A 188 4.50 -2.61 7.31
N MET A 189 4.93 -1.51 7.91
CA MET A 189 4.84 -0.17 7.32
C MET A 189 6.17 0.14 6.61
N VAL A 190 6.10 0.41 5.31
CA VAL A 190 7.25 0.76 4.48
C VAL A 190 7.11 2.22 4.04
N GLY A 191 8.14 3.02 4.27
CA GLY A 191 8.19 4.41 3.82
C GLY A 191 9.61 4.92 3.73
N ASP A 192 9.79 6.17 3.32
CA ASP A 192 11.09 6.86 3.25
C ASP A 192 11.19 8.00 4.27
N HIS A 193 10.14 8.30 5.04
CA HIS A 193 10.12 9.42 5.97
C HIS A 193 9.87 9.01 7.42
N LEU A 194 10.27 9.87 8.37
CA LEU A 194 9.91 9.72 9.80
C LEU A 194 8.40 9.61 10.04
N ASN A 195 7.56 10.12 9.14
CA ASN A 195 6.12 10.06 9.31
C ASN A 195 5.62 8.62 9.17
N ASP A 196 6.25 7.84 8.29
CA ASP A 196 5.94 6.42 8.07
C ASP A 196 6.43 5.57 9.23
N ILE A 197 7.67 5.84 9.68
CA ILE A 197 8.27 5.18 10.83
C ILE A 197 7.40 5.42 12.07
N GLN A 198 7.03 6.67 12.36
CA GLN A 198 6.24 6.99 13.54
C GLN A 198 4.84 6.35 13.47
N CYS A 199 4.16 6.44 12.33
CA CYS A 199 2.85 5.78 12.10
C CYS A 199 2.92 4.27 12.34
N GLY A 200 3.94 3.60 11.80
CA GLY A 200 4.17 2.18 12.03
C GLY A 200 4.52 1.84 13.48
N LYS A 201 5.38 2.65 14.11
CA LYS A 201 5.81 2.46 15.50
C LYS A 201 4.64 2.55 16.46
N ASP A 202 3.85 3.61 16.35
CA ASP A 202 2.72 3.90 17.23
C ASP A 202 1.56 2.93 17.02
N ALA A 203 1.39 2.39 15.80
CA ALA A 203 0.41 1.34 15.55
C ALA A 203 0.85 -0.02 16.13
N GLY A 204 2.12 -0.19 16.51
CA GLY A 204 2.70 -1.46 16.93
C GLY A 204 3.09 -2.38 15.77
N SER A 205 3.30 -1.82 14.58
CA SER A 205 3.77 -2.52 13.38
C SER A 205 5.28 -2.48 13.23
N VAL A 206 5.83 -3.39 12.41
CA VAL A 206 7.24 -3.34 12.01
C VAL A 206 7.43 -2.24 10.97
N THR A 207 8.54 -1.52 11.08
CA THR A 207 8.87 -0.39 10.21
C THR A 207 10.08 -0.71 9.34
N VAL A 208 9.96 -0.45 8.05
CA VAL A 208 11.05 -0.55 7.08
C VAL A 208 11.24 0.82 6.45
N LEU A 209 12.42 1.38 6.61
CA LEU A 209 12.82 2.59 5.89
C LEU A 209 13.46 2.20 4.56
N LEU A 210 12.91 2.71 3.46
CA LEU A 210 13.60 2.73 2.17
C LEU A 210 14.57 3.91 2.16
N ASN A 211 15.86 3.61 2.05
CA ASN A 211 16.91 4.60 2.16
C ASN A 211 16.95 5.53 0.94
N ASP A 212 16.94 6.83 1.22
CA ASP A 212 17.35 7.90 0.33
C ASP A 212 18.45 8.75 0.97
N SER A 213 19.26 9.37 0.12
CA SER A 213 20.28 10.37 0.44
C SER A 213 19.81 11.47 1.41
N LYS A 214 18.51 11.78 1.42
CA LYS A 214 17.90 12.82 2.26
C LYS A 214 17.45 12.35 3.64
N ASN A 215 17.45 11.05 3.92
CA ASN A 215 16.94 10.52 5.19
C ASN A 215 17.77 10.96 6.41
N GLY A 216 19.05 11.29 6.22
CA GLY A 216 19.95 11.62 7.32
C GLY A 216 19.90 10.57 8.43
N ASP A 217 19.43 10.99 9.61
CA ASP A 217 19.37 10.19 10.82
C ASP A 217 18.14 9.27 10.94
N PHE A 218 17.21 9.25 9.96
CA PHE A 218 15.97 8.49 10.08
C PHE A 218 16.21 6.98 10.30
N LYS A 219 17.34 6.47 9.79
CA LYS A 219 17.73 5.05 9.87
C LYS A 219 17.74 4.49 11.29
N LYS A 220 18.03 5.32 12.29
CA LYS A 220 18.07 4.92 13.71
C LYS A 220 16.69 4.72 14.33
N HIS A 221 15.63 5.18 13.66
CA HIS A 221 14.26 5.12 14.15
C HIS A 221 13.48 3.94 13.58
N ALA A 222 13.85 3.42 12.40
CA ALA A 222 13.20 2.26 11.79
C ALA A 222 13.70 0.94 12.39
N ASP A 223 12.87 -0.11 12.34
CA ASP A 223 13.30 -1.45 12.75
C ASP A 223 14.25 -2.08 11.72
N PHE A 224 13.99 -1.81 10.43
CA PHE A 224 14.83 -2.25 9.32
C PHE A 224 15.06 -1.11 8.32
N ASN A 225 16.17 -1.21 7.62
CA ASN A 225 16.56 -0.28 6.57
C ASN A 225 16.91 -1.10 5.32
N VAL A 226 16.46 -0.64 4.16
CA VAL A 226 16.74 -1.26 2.86
C VAL A 226 17.18 -0.19 1.87
N ASP A 227 18.04 -0.55 0.92
CA ASP A 227 18.50 0.41 -0.11
C ASP A 227 17.68 0.30 -1.41
N CYS A 228 16.88 -0.75 -1.57
CA CYS A 228 15.98 -0.92 -2.71
C CYS A 228 14.74 -1.78 -2.36
N LEU A 229 13.70 -1.70 -3.20
CA LEU A 229 12.45 -2.45 -2.99
C LEU A 229 12.65 -3.97 -3.01
N ASN A 230 13.63 -4.49 -3.74
CA ASN A 230 13.89 -5.93 -3.84
C ASN A 230 14.36 -6.52 -2.50
N GLU A 231 15.07 -5.75 -1.69
CA GLU A 231 15.54 -6.19 -0.36
C GLU A 231 14.37 -6.42 0.60
N ILE A 232 13.22 -5.77 0.39
CA ILE A 232 12.01 -6.01 1.19
C ILE A 232 11.56 -7.47 1.04
N ALA A 233 11.58 -8.00 -0.19
CA ALA A 233 11.25 -9.41 -0.43
C ALA A 233 12.24 -10.36 0.27
N THR A 234 13.52 -10.05 0.25
CA THR A 234 14.56 -10.79 0.98
C THR A 234 14.32 -10.73 2.49
N LEU A 235 13.97 -9.56 3.02
CA LEU A 235 13.69 -9.36 4.44
C LEU A 235 12.52 -10.25 4.90
N ILE A 236 11.41 -10.23 4.16
CA ILE A 236 10.20 -11.01 4.46
C ILE A 236 10.45 -12.52 4.41
N THR A 237 11.26 -12.99 3.45
CA THR A 237 11.54 -14.42 3.30
C THR A 237 12.50 -14.97 4.34
N SER A 238 13.34 -14.12 4.95
CA SER A 238 14.15 -14.49 6.10
C SER A 238 13.27 -14.61 7.35
N GLN A 239 12.85 -15.84 7.69
CA GLN A 239 11.87 -16.16 8.75
C GLN A 239 12.24 -15.68 10.18
N GLU A 240 13.38 -15.02 10.39
CA GLU A 240 13.95 -14.76 11.71
C GLU A 240 13.79 -13.32 12.25
N ARG A 241 13.10 -12.40 11.56
CA ARG A 241 13.30 -10.96 11.84
C ARG A 241 12.12 -10.11 12.26
N PHE A 242 10.86 -10.54 12.14
CA PHE A 242 9.72 -9.65 12.44
C PHE A 242 9.18 -9.76 13.88
N SER A 243 9.88 -10.45 14.78
CA SER A 243 9.58 -10.49 16.21
C SER A 243 10.10 -9.20 16.87
N VAL A 244 9.35 -8.10 16.80
CA VAL A 244 9.74 -6.88 17.52
C VAL A 244 9.17 -6.98 18.94
N ASP A 245 9.99 -7.41 19.89
CA ASP A 245 9.67 -7.35 21.32
C ASP A 245 9.69 -5.88 21.77
N ARG A 246 8.55 -5.20 21.62
CA ARG A 246 8.36 -3.87 22.21
C ARG A 246 7.75 -4.08 23.59
N GLU A 247 8.52 -3.81 24.64
CA GLU A 247 7.97 -3.68 25.99
C GLU A 247 6.85 -2.65 25.93
N ALA A 248 5.64 -3.05 26.30
CA ALA A 248 4.52 -2.13 26.40
C ALA A 248 4.89 -1.05 27.43
N SER A 249 5.07 0.19 26.99
CA SER A 249 5.18 1.32 27.90
C SER A 249 3.84 1.44 28.63
N SER A 250 3.79 0.92 29.84
CA SER A 250 2.69 1.11 30.78
C SER A 250 2.55 2.61 31.04
N SER A 251 1.57 3.24 30.41
CA SER A 251 1.08 4.55 30.83
C SER A 251 0.00 4.33 31.88
N ASP A 252 0.44 3.98 33.09
CA ASP A 252 -0.32 4.19 34.33
C ASP A 252 0.44 5.22 35.16
N ALA A 253 -0.02 6.47 35.10
CA ALA A 253 0.15 7.49 36.14
C ALA A 253 -0.87 8.63 35.92
#